data_AF-A0A8C3LN06-F1
#
_entry.id   AF-A0A8C3LN06-F1
#
_cell.length_a   1.000
_cell.length_b   1.000
_cell.length_c   1.000
_cell.angle_alpha   90.00
_cell.angle_beta   90.00
_cell.angle_gamma   90.00
#
_symmetry.space_group_name_H-M   'P 1'
#
loop_
_entity.id
_entity.type
_entity.pdbx_description
1 polymer ?
#
loop_
_entity_poly.entity_id
_entity_poly.type
_entity_poly.pdbx_seq_one_letter_code
_entity_poly.pdbx_strand_id
1 'polypeptide(L)'
;KEAWLDHKRECKCLQNVKPNFPPDSVRLAGRIVFKLLRQSACLSERLYSFSDLQSNAEQLSEEMKEGLRHLAHTLQLYLRAEIQDASHLPPAIDFFQIFTKVSIKM
;
A
#
# COMPACT_ATOMS: atom_id res chain seq x y z
N LYS A 1 -19.05 7.67 11.41
CA LYS A 1 -18.85 6.47 12.26
C LYS A 1 -18.41 5.25 11.42
N GLU A 2 -19.01 5.03 10.25
CA GLU A 2 -18.75 3.86 9.40
C GLU A 2 -17.30 3.76 8.87
N ALA A 3 -16.70 4.87 8.43
CA ALA A 3 -15.32 4.89 7.93
C ALA A 3 -14.22 4.63 8.99
N TRP A 4 -14.58 4.59 10.28
CA TRP A 4 -13.60 4.47 11.36
C TRP A 4 -12.84 3.14 11.31
N LEU A 5 -13.49 2.05 10.90
CA LEU A 5 -12.85 0.73 10.81
C LEU A 5 -11.67 0.72 9.83
N ASP A 6 -11.76 1.47 8.73
CA ASP A 6 -10.71 1.56 7.73
C ASP A 6 -9.73 2.70 8.01
N HIS A 7 -10.16 3.75 8.73
CA HIS A 7 -9.33 4.90 9.05
C HIS A 7 -8.52 4.76 10.34
N LYS A 8 -8.94 3.94 11.32
CA LYS A 8 -8.36 3.93 12.68
C LYS A 8 -6.82 3.80 12.68
N ARG A 9 -6.28 2.84 11.92
CA ARG A 9 -4.82 2.64 11.80
C ARG A 9 -4.15 3.75 11.01
N GLU A 10 -4.77 4.14 9.89
CA GLU A 10 -4.31 5.24 9.04
C GLU A 10 -4.22 6.58 9.80
N CYS A 11 -5.13 6.84 10.74
CA CYS A 11 -5.20 8.07 11.51
C CYS A 11 -3.88 8.36 12.24
N LYS A 12 -3.29 7.33 12.86
CA LYS A 12 -2.02 7.45 13.57
C LYS A 12 -0.86 7.76 12.61
N CYS A 13 -0.82 7.08 11.47
CA CYS A 13 0.16 7.35 10.41
C CYS A 13 0.07 8.80 9.93
N LEU A 14 -1.14 9.28 9.62
CA LEU A 14 -1.37 10.66 9.17
C LEU A 14 -0.97 11.70 10.21
N GLN A 15 -1.23 11.44 11.50
CA GLN A 15 -0.81 12.35 12.57
C GLN A 15 0.72 12.43 12.68
N ASN A 16 1.41 11.30 12.56
CA ASN A 16 2.87 11.23 12.68
C ASN A 16 3.64 11.95 11.56
N VAL A 17 3.05 12.07 10.37
CA VAL A 17 3.74 12.70 9.22
C VAL A 17 3.40 14.18 9.05
N LYS A 18 2.47 14.74 9.83
CA LYS A 18 2.13 16.17 9.73
C LYS A 18 3.36 17.08 9.97
N PRO A 19 3.51 18.16 9.20
CA PRO A 19 2.58 18.67 8.16
C PRO A 19 2.73 18.01 6.78
N ASN A 20 3.67 17.07 6.62
CA ASN A 20 4.03 16.44 5.34
C ASN A 20 3.04 15.32 4.98
N PHE A 21 1.98 15.68 4.25
CA PHE A 21 0.98 14.72 3.81
C PHE A 21 1.57 13.75 2.76
N PRO A 22 1.31 12.43 2.86
CA PRO A 22 1.85 11.48 1.89
C PRO A 22 1.19 11.66 0.51
N PRO A 23 1.87 11.26 -0.59
CA PRO A 23 1.22 11.16 -1.89
C PRO A 23 -0.04 10.29 -1.84
N ASP A 24 -1.04 10.59 -2.69
CA ASP A 24 -2.31 9.86 -2.70
C ASP A 24 -2.13 8.36 -2.96
N SER A 25 -1.21 8.00 -3.85
CA SER A 25 -0.85 6.60 -4.13
C SER A 25 -0.27 5.90 -2.90
N VAL A 26 0.55 6.59 -2.10
CA VAL A 26 1.10 6.06 -0.84
C VAL A 26 -0.01 5.87 0.20
N ARG A 27 -0.91 6.84 0.31
CA ARG A 27 -2.05 6.73 1.22
C ARG A 27 -2.98 5.57 0.85
N LEU A 28 -3.26 5.39 -0.45
CA LEU A 28 -4.04 4.26 -0.97
C LEU A 28 -3.33 2.92 -0.69
N ALA A 29 -2.04 2.82 -1.01
CA ALA A 29 -1.24 1.62 -0.76
C ALA A 29 -1.25 1.25 0.74
N GLY A 30 -1.16 2.22 1.65
CA GLY A 30 -1.29 1.98 3.09
C GLY A 30 -2.63 1.38 3.49
N ARG A 31 -3.73 1.84 2.89
CA ARG A 31 -5.06 1.25 3.11
C ARG A 31 -5.16 -0.17 2.57
N ILE A 32 -4.56 -0.45 1.40
CA ILE A 32 -4.47 -1.81 0.86
C ILE A 32 -3.72 -2.72 1.83
N VAL A 33 -2.56 -2.30 2.33
CA VAL A 33 -1.79 -3.06 3.35
C VAL A 33 -2.64 -3.37 4.58
N PHE A 34 -3.32 -2.37 5.15
CA PHE A 34 -4.17 -2.59 6.32
C PHE A 34 -5.37 -3.50 6.05
N LYS A 35 -5.95 -3.43 4.84
CA LYS A 35 -7.03 -4.32 4.42
C LYS A 35 -6.56 -5.76 4.26
N LEU A 36 -5.41 -5.98 3.62
CA LEU A 36 -4.79 -7.30 3.46
C LEU A 36 -4.44 -7.92 4.81
N LEU A 37 -3.86 -7.14 5.74
CA LEU A 37 -3.55 -7.58 7.10
C LEU A 37 -4.79 -7.97 7.91
N ARG A 38 -5.94 -7.33 7.65
CA ARG A 38 -7.19 -7.65 8.33
C ARG A 38 -7.75 -9.02 7.90
N GLN A 39 -7.31 -9.55 6.74
CA GLN A 39 -7.76 -10.84 6.17
C GLN A 39 -9.30 -11.01 6.14
N SER A 40 -10.03 -9.89 6.05
CA SER A 40 -11.49 -9.90 5.99
C SER A 40 -11.94 -10.15 4.56
N ALA A 41 -12.96 -10.99 4.35
CA ALA A 41 -13.61 -11.17 3.06
C ALA A 41 -13.92 -9.81 2.40
N CYS A 42 -13.53 -9.67 1.14
CA CYS A 42 -13.75 -8.46 0.36
C CYS A 42 -14.64 -8.81 -0.83
N LEU A 43 -15.88 -8.31 -0.84
CA LEU A 43 -16.82 -8.60 -1.92
C LEU A 43 -16.32 -8.13 -3.30
N SER A 44 -15.51 -7.08 -3.33
CA SER A 44 -14.88 -6.59 -4.56
C SER A 44 -13.87 -7.56 -5.15
N GLU A 45 -13.33 -8.49 -4.35
CA GLU A 45 -12.33 -9.47 -4.77
C GLU A 45 -12.94 -10.81 -5.19
N ARG A 46 -14.28 -10.92 -5.26
CA ARG A 46 -14.98 -12.18 -5.55
C ARG A 46 -14.60 -12.80 -6.89
N LEU A 47 -14.32 -11.99 -7.90
CA LEU A 47 -13.97 -12.45 -9.25
C LEU A 47 -12.46 -12.39 -9.50
N TYR A 48 -11.77 -11.47 -8.83
CA TYR A 48 -10.35 -11.23 -9.01
C TYR A 48 -9.79 -10.54 -7.77
N SER A 49 -8.79 -11.13 -7.14
CA SER A 49 -8.19 -10.59 -5.92
C SER A 49 -7.09 -9.57 -6.22
N PHE A 50 -6.70 -8.80 -5.21
CA PHE A 50 -5.53 -7.94 -5.30
C PHE A 50 -4.25 -8.73 -5.61
N SER A 51 -4.13 -9.96 -5.11
CA SER A 51 -3.02 -10.86 -5.46
C SER A 51 -2.98 -11.21 -6.94
N ASP A 52 -4.14 -11.30 -7.60
CA ASP A 52 -4.23 -11.68 -9.01
C ASP A 52 -3.91 -10.53 -9.96
N LEU A 53 -4.01 -9.26 -9.52
CA LEU A 53 -3.71 -8.10 -10.35
C LEU A 53 -2.36 -8.22 -11.05
N GLN A 54 -2.36 -8.04 -12.37
CA GLN A 54 -1.16 -7.93 -13.18
C GLN A 54 -0.29 -6.77 -12.64
N SER A 55 1.03 -6.94 -12.65
CA SER A 55 1.98 -5.91 -12.16
C SER A 55 2.74 -5.22 -13.28
N ASN A 56 2.79 -5.78 -14.49
CA ASN A 56 3.63 -5.31 -15.62
C ASN A 56 5.09 -5.03 -15.25
N ALA A 57 5.60 -5.59 -14.15
CA ALA A 57 6.89 -5.19 -13.57
C ALA A 57 8.06 -5.39 -14.54
N GLU A 58 7.98 -6.41 -15.39
CA GLU A 58 8.98 -6.72 -16.42
C GLU A 58 9.00 -5.71 -17.58
N GLN A 59 7.88 -5.03 -17.83
CA GLN A 59 7.72 -4.06 -18.92
C GLN A 59 8.08 -2.64 -18.50
N LEU A 60 8.30 -2.40 -17.20
CA LEU A 60 8.66 -1.09 -16.68
C LEU A 60 10.12 -0.74 -17.03
N SER A 61 10.36 0.51 -17.42
CA SER A 61 11.72 1.04 -17.53
C SER A 61 12.40 1.10 -16.15
N GLU A 62 13.73 1.14 -16.11
CA GLU A 62 14.45 1.26 -14.83
C GLU A 62 14.15 2.56 -14.10
N GLU A 63 13.91 3.66 -14.82
CA GLU A 63 13.48 4.93 -14.23
C GLU A 63 12.12 4.80 -13.54
N MET A 64 11.16 4.15 -14.19
CA MET A 64 9.84 3.90 -13.59
C MET A 64 9.97 3.00 -12.36
N LYS A 65 10.75 1.92 -12.44
CA LYS A 65 11.02 1.04 -11.29
C LYS A 65 11.63 1.83 -10.13
N GLU A 66 12.58 2.72 -10.40
CA GLU A 66 13.19 3.55 -9.37
C GLU A 66 12.18 4.51 -8.73
N GLY A 67 11.30 5.14 -9.52
CA GLY A 67 10.19 5.93 -8.99
C GLY A 67 9.27 5.11 -8.07
N LEU A 68 8.94 3.87 -8.45
CA LEU A 68 8.13 2.97 -7.63
C LEU A 68 8.86 2.50 -6.36
N ARG A 69 10.18 2.30 -6.40
CA ARG A 69 10.99 2.00 -5.19
C ARG A 69 10.97 3.16 -4.21
N HIS A 70 11.06 4.41 -4.68
CA HIS A 70 10.91 5.59 -3.83
C HIS A 70 9.52 5.66 -3.18
N LEU A 71 8.46 5.33 -3.91
CA LEU A 71 7.11 5.25 -3.35
C LEU A 71 7.00 4.13 -2.31
N ALA A 72 7.58 2.95 -2.57
CA ALA A 72 7.64 1.84 -1.61
C ALA A 72 8.36 2.22 -0.31
N HIS A 73 9.49 2.92 -0.41
CA HIS A 73 10.20 3.43 0.76
C HIS A 73 9.38 4.50 1.52
N THR A 74 8.73 5.41 0.78
CA THR A 74 7.84 6.42 1.37
C THR A 74 6.67 5.77 2.11
N LEU A 75 6.11 4.68 1.56
CA LEU A 75 5.08 3.88 2.21
C LEU A 75 5.57 3.26 3.52
N GLN A 76 6.79 2.72 3.54
CA GLN A 76 7.39 2.18 4.76
C GLN A 76 7.53 3.25 5.85
N LEU A 77 8.01 4.45 5.50
CA LEU A 77 8.11 5.59 6.43
C LEU A 77 6.73 6.00 6.95
N TYR A 78 5.74 6.09 6.07
CA TYR A 78 4.35 6.46 6.41
C TYR A 78 3.71 5.43 7.36
N LEU A 79 3.92 4.14 7.12
CA LEU A 79 3.33 3.06 7.92
C LEU A 79 4.06 2.80 9.25
N ARG A 80 5.25 3.38 9.47
CA ARG A 80 6.10 3.11 10.65
C ARG A 80 5.40 3.30 12.00
N ALA A 81 4.41 4.19 12.08
CA ALA A 81 3.62 4.40 13.29
C ALA A 81 2.78 3.18 13.70
N GLU A 82 2.42 2.33 12.75
CA GLU A 82 1.56 1.15 12.90
C GLU A 82 2.27 -0.17 12.59
N ILE A 83 3.32 -0.15 11.77
CA ILE A 83 4.11 -1.30 11.33
C ILE A 83 5.58 -0.91 11.49
N GLN A 84 6.17 -1.25 12.63
CA GLN A 84 7.55 -0.86 12.95
C GLN A 84 8.58 -1.69 12.20
N ASP A 85 8.28 -2.97 12.00
CA ASP A 85 9.13 -3.89 11.26
C ASP A 85 8.32 -4.58 10.16
N ALA A 86 8.67 -4.23 8.93
CA ALA A 86 8.05 -4.76 7.72
C ALA A 86 8.44 -6.23 7.47
N SER A 87 9.50 -6.74 8.12
CA SER A 87 9.91 -8.15 8.01
C SER A 87 8.86 -9.13 8.56
N HIS A 88 8.01 -8.66 9.48
CA HIS A 88 6.89 -9.42 10.04
C HIS A 88 5.63 -9.39 9.18
N LEU A 89 5.64 -8.65 8.06
CA LEU A 89 4.51 -8.68 7.15
C LEU A 89 4.45 -10.03 6.43
N PRO A 90 3.24 -10.55 6.15
CA PRO A 90 3.08 -11.73 5.31
C PRO A 90 3.82 -11.55 3.99
N PRO A 91 4.49 -12.59 3.43
CA PRO A 91 5.22 -12.50 2.17
C PRO A 91 4.37 -11.99 0.98
N ALA A 92 3.04 -12.16 1.07
CA ALA A 92 2.09 -11.63 0.08
C ALA A 92 2.01 -10.09 0.06
N ILE A 93 2.54 -9.40 1.07
CA ILE A 93 2.55 -7.94 1.18
C ILE A 93 3.94 -7.43 0.80
N ASP A 94 4.16 -7.24 -0.49
CA ASP A 94 5.33 -6.57 -1.05
C ASP A 94 4.94 -5.16 -1.49
N PHE A 95 5.56 -4.14 -0.88
CA PHE A 95 5.25 -2.74 -1.16
C PHE A 95 5.57 -2.33 -2.59
N PHE A 96 6.67 -2.84 -3.17
CA PHE A 96 6.99 -2.57 -4.56
C PHE A 96 5.95 -3.20 -5.48
N GLN A 97 5.57 -4.46 -5.23
CA GLN A 97 4.52 -5.13 -6.01
C GLN A 97 3.14 -4.46 -5.87
N ILE A 98 2.83 -3.87 -4.71
CA ILE A 98 1.61 -3.08 -4.55
C ILE A 98 1.64 -1.90 -5.52
N PHE A 99 2.75 -1.16 -5.58
CA PHE A 99 2.88 -0.01 -6.46
C PHE A 99 2.87 -0.37 -7.94
N THR A 100 3.51 -1.47 -8.34
CA THR A 100 3.45 -1.92 -9.73
C THR A 100 2.01 -2.24 -10.14
N LYS A 101 1.21 -2.88 -9.26
CA LYS A 101 -0.20 -3.21 -9.51
C LYS A 101 -1.12 -1.99 -9.57
N VAL A 102 -0.90 -0.97 -8.72
CA VAL A 102 -1.78 0.23 -8.72
C VAL A 102 -1.41 1.27 -9.77
N SER A 103 -0.27 1.12 -10.46
CA SER A 103 0.24 2.12 -11.41
C SER A 103 -0.07 1.81 -12.88
N ILE A 104 -0.83 0.75 -13.20
CA ILE A 104 -0.98 0.21 -14.57
C ILE A 104 -1.81 1.09 -15.53
N LYS A 105 -2.16 2.31 -15.14
CA LYS A 105 -2.67 3.32 -16.08
C LYS A 105 -2.12 4.70 -15.73
N MET A 106 -0.93 5.00 -16.25
CA MET A 106 -0.59 6.35 -16.69
C MET A 106 -0.21 6.28 -18.16
#